data_AF-A0A9P6HY18-F1
#
_entry.id   AF-A0A9P6HY18-F1
#
_cell.length_a   1.000
_cell.length_b   1.000
_cell.length_c   1.000
_cell.angle_alpha   90.00
_cell.angle_beta   90.00
_cell.angle_gamma   90.00
#
_symmetry.space_group_name_H-M   'P 1'
#
loop_
_entity.id
_entity.type
_entity.pdbx_description
1 polymer ?
#
loop_
_entity_poly.entity_id
_entity_poly.type
_entity_poly.pdbx_seq_one_letter_code
_entity_poly.pdbx_strand_id
1 'polypeptide(L)'
;MPEPLPVLRDRRGFDAWKKALPKALTPEEWKSLHSEPPNSRFEANWLRWRISAYETMVHSIHDSILNGLIAHGCLGPEGDPSALRLALCKWLEPSSSHTAQQVKKLLDADTLGLFRYPETLVPYVQFIKISVDYNVDNDSPTLTALLLDTLRKIPTYRHRVEAYPEDIGWYGVMQDLSGNFSERIPQASGPRESNKRIKSEE
;
A
#
# COMPACT_ATOMS: atom_id res chain seq x y z
N MET A 1 -27.28 -8.37 15.35
CA MET A 1 -26.47 -8.40 14.10
C MET A 1 -25.17 -7.67 14.37
N PRO A 2 -24.03 -8.10 13.81
CA PRO A 2 -22.78 -7.36 13.94
C PRO A 2 -22.94 -5.94 13.39
N GLU A 3 -22.32 -4.95 14.06
CA GLU A 3 -22.29 -3.57 13.55
C GLU A 3 -21.28 -3.48 12.40
N PRO A 4 -21.58 -2.72 11.32
CA PRO A 4 -20.63 -2.57 10.23
C PRO A 4 -19.37 -1.86 10.71
N LEU A 5 -18.21 -2.40 10.34
CA LEU A 5 -16.92 -1.80 10.63
C LEU A 5 -16.75 -0.52 9.79
N PRO A 6 -16.41 0.64 10.38
CA PRO A 6 -16.23 1.86 9.60
C PRO A 6 -15.05 1.71 8.64
N VAL A 7 -15.08 2.40 7.49
CA VAL A 7 -13.97 2.33 6.54
C VAL A 7 -12.77 3.11 7.07
N LEU A 8 -11.63 2.42 7.25
CA LEU A 8 -10.36 2.98 7.66
C LEU A 8 -9.63 3.57 6.46
N ARG A 9 -9.60 4.90 6.37
CA ARG A 9 -8.96 5.65 5.28
C ARG A 9 -7.57 6.16 5.63
N ASP A 10 -7.38 6.52 6.90
CA ASP A 10 -6.16 7.09 7.42
C ASP A 10 -6.10 6.92 8.96
N ARG A 11 -5.03 7.47 9.53
CA ARG A 11 -4.73 7.42 10.96
C ARG A 11 -5.82 8.02 11.87
N ARG A 12 -6.56 9.05 11.45
CA ARG A 12 -7.59 9.71 12.27
C ARG A 12 -8.76 8.78 12.55
N GLY A 13 -9.08 7.91 11.60
CA GLY A 13 -10.16 6.91 11.73
C GLY A 13 -9.76 5.67 12.54
N PHE A 14 -8.48 5.50 12.87
CA PHE A 14 -7.96 4.24 13.41
C PHE A 14 -8.56 3.89 14.79
N ASP A 15 -8.70 4.86 15.69
CA ASP A 15 -9.26 4.61 17.03
C ASP A 15 -10.73 4.17 16.97
N ALA A 16 -11.52 4.77 16.07
CA ALA A 16 -12.91 4.39 15.86
C ALA A 16 -13.01 2.98 15.27
N TRP A 17 -12.18 2.69 14.26
CA TRP A 17 -12.07 1.37 13.65
C TRP A 17 -11.69 0.30 14.68
N LYS A 18 -10.64 0.53 15.47
CA LYS A 18 -10.13 -0.37 16.52
C LYS A 18 -11.18 -0.67 17.59
N LYS A 19 -11.98 0.33 17.98
CA LYS A 19 -13.08 0.18 18.95
C LYS A 19 -14.29 -0.57 18.40
N ALA A 20 -14.56 -0.44 17.09
CA ALA A 20 -15.66 -1.12 16.43
C ALA A 20 -15.37 -2.59 16.12
N LEU A 21 -14.09 -2.97 15.98
CA LEU A 21 -13.66 -4.32 15.60
C LEU A 21 -14.26 -5.45 16.46
N PRO A 22 -14.28 -5.41 17.82
CA PRO A 22 -14.88 -6.47 18.62
C PRO A 22 -16.40 -6.60 18.46
N LYS A 23 -17.08 -5.56 17.96
CA LYS A 23 -18.53 -5.53 17.72
C LYS A 23 -18.90 -5.95 16.30
N ALA A 24 -17.98 -5.75 15.36
CA ALA A 24 -18.15 -6.12 13.96
C ALA A 24 -17.89 -7.62 13.71
N LEU A 25 -17.09 -8.25 14.57
CA LEU A 25 -16.83 -9.69 14.53
C LEU A 25 -17.79 -10.45 15.44
N THR A 26 -18.14 -11.67 15.04
CA THR A 26 -18.78 -12.65 15.93
C THR A 26 -17.85 -13.01 17.11
N PRO A 27 -18.38 -13.51 18.24
CA PRO A 27 -17.55 -13.94 19.35
C PRO A 27 -16.47 -14.96 18.97
N GLU A 28 -16.80 -15.89 18.06
CA GLU A 28 -15.90 -16.93 17.57
C GLU A 28 -14.79 -16.36 16.68
N GLU A 29 -15.14 -15.46 15.76
CA GLU A 29 -14.17 -14.71 14.94
C GLU A 29 -13.23 -13.91 15.82
N TRP A 30 -13.76 -13.11 16.75
CA TRP A 30 -12.96 -12.32 17.69
C TRP A 30 -12.03 -13.20 18.51
N LYS A 31 -12.52 -14.34 19.02
CA LYS A 31 -11.70 -15.29 19.77
C LYS A 31 -10.57 -15.87 18.92
N SER A 32 -10.84 -16.16 17.65
CA SER A 32 -9.86 -16.75 16.72
C SER A 32 -8.67 -15.83 16.39
N LEU A 33 -8.80 -14.51 16.59
CA LEU A 33 -7.70 -13.55 16.45
C LEU A 33 -6.64 -13.68 17.56
N HIS A 34 -7.01 -14.27 18.69
CA HIS A 34 -6.21 -14.31 19.91
C HIS A 34 -5.84 -15.73 20.34
N SER A 35 -6.40 -16.76 19.70
CA SER A 35 -6.16 -18.15 20.05
C SER A 35 -5.23 -18.84 19.06
N GLU A 36 -4.43 -19.77 19.57
CA GLU A 36 -3.73 -20.75 18.74
C GLU A 36 -4.73 -21.71 18.03
N PRO A 37 -4.30 -22.36 16.94
CA PRO A 37 -5.12 -23.37 16.26
C PRO A 37 -5.56 -24.46 17.25
N PRO A 38 -6.86 -24.79 17.31
CA PRO A 38 -7.35 -25.86 18.15
C PRO A 38 -6.99 -27.22 17.57
N ASN A 39 -7.04 -28.26 18.41
CA ASN A 39 -6.84 -29.64 17.99
C ASN A 39 -7.80 -30.04 16.84
N SER A 40 -7.34 -30.94 15.96
CA SER A 40 -7.89 -31.23 14.61
C SER A 40 -9.40 -31.25 14.42
N ARG A 41 -10.19 -31.67 15.43
CA ARG A 41 -11.66 -31.72 15.35
C ARG A 41 -12.31 -30.34 15.13
N PHE A 42 -11.67 -29.25 15.55
CA PHE A 42 -12.23 -27.88 15.44
C PHE A 42 -11.43 -26.97 14.50
N GLU A 43 -10.35 -27.49 13.91
CA GLU A 43 -9.42 -26.74 13.07
C GLU A 43 -10.11 -26.11 11.85
N ALA A 44 -10.99 -26.87 11.18
CA ALA A 44 -11.72 -26.36 10.01
C ALA A 44 -12.64 -25.17 10.34
N ASN A 45 -13.33 -25.22 11.48
CA ASN A 45 -14.19 -24.12 11.93
C ASN A 45 -13.36 -22.91 12.36
N TRP A 46 -12.25 -23.15 13.06
CA TRP A 46 -11.34 -22.09 13.47
C TRP A 46 -10.72 -21.36 12.27
N LEU A 47 -10.29 -22.10 11.25
CA LEU A 47 -9.80 -21.51 10.00
C LEU A 47 -10.89 -20.70 9.29
N ARG A 48 -12.11 -21.23 9.24
CA ARG A 48 -13.26 -20.52 8.65
C ARG A 48 -13.53 -19.19 9.37
N TRP A 49 -13.50 -19.17 10.70
CA TRP A 49 -13.66 -17.94 11.46
C TRP A 49 -12.53 -16.94 11.20
N ARG A 50 -11.29 -17.41 11.07
CA ARG A 50 -10.15 -16.52 10.74
C ARG A 50 -10.26 -15.92 9.35
N ILE A 51 -10.66 -16.71 8.35
CA ILE A 51 -10.90 -16.23 6.99
C ILE A 51 -12.01 -15.16 7.02
N SER A 52 -13.14 -15.45 7.66
CA SER A 52 -14.27 -14.51 7.77
C SER A 52 -13.89 -13.21 8.48
N ALA A 53 -13.09 -13.30 9.55
CA ALA A 53 -12.58 -12.12 10.25
C ALA A 53 -11.61 -11.31 9.38
N TYR A 54 -10.71 -11.98 8.65
CA TYR A 54 -9.78 -11.34 7.73
C TYR A 54 -10.51 -10.62 6.61
N GLU A 55 -11.50 -11.26 5.98
CA GLU A 55 -12.34 -10.66 4.95
C GLU A 55 -13.08 -9.43 5.48
N THR A 56 -13.68 -9.52 6.67
CA THR A 56 -14.36 -8.39 7.32
C THR A 56 -13.42 -7.22 7.55
N MET A 57 -12.20 -7.50 8.02
CA MET A 57 -11.17 -6.48 8.23
C MET A 57 -10.71 -5.85 6.91
N VAL A 58 -10.34 -6.66 5.92
CA VAL A 58 -9.83 -6.17 4.62
C VAL A 58 -10.87 -5.30 3.91
N HIS A 59 -12.14 -5.71 3.87
CA HIS A 59 -13.21 -4.90 3.25
C HIS A 59 -13.46 -3.56 3.96
N SER A 60 -13.01 -3.41 5.20
CA SER A 60 -13.12 -2.16 5.96
C SER A 60 -11.89 -1.26 5.85
N ILE A 61 -10.86 -1.64 5.08
CA ILE A 61 -9.61 -0.89 4.97
C ILE A 61 -9.50 -0.33 3.56
N HIS A 62 -9.20 0.97 3.43
CA HIS A 62 -9.00 1.59 2.14
C HIS A 62 -7.74 1.05 1.43
N ASP A 63 -7.81 0.92 0.10
CA ASP A 63 -6.75 0.31 -0.72
C ASP A 63 -5.38 0.97 -0.54
N SER A 64 -5.33 2.28 -0.28
CA SER A 64 -4.07 2.98 -0.01
C SER A 64 -3.31 2.43 1.20
N ILE A 65 -4.03 1.99 2.24
CA ILE A 65 -3.44 1.37 3.44
C ILE A 65 -3.04 -0.08 3.13
N LEU A 66 -3.91 -0.84 2.46
CA LEU A 66 -3.59 -2.24 2.09
C LEU A 66 -2.38 -2.33 1.18
N ASN A 67 -2.35 -1.54 0.10
CA ASN A 67 -1.23 -1.48 -0.83
C ASN A 67 0.04 -0.97 -0.14
N GLY A 68 -0.10 -0.04 0.79
CA GLY A 68 1.00 0.42 1.65
C GLY A 68 1.59 -0.70 2.50
N LEU A 69 0.73 -1.45 3.21
CA LEU A 69 1.15 -2.59 4.02
C LEU A 69 1.84 -3.67 3.19
N ILE A 70 1.34 -3.95 1.98
CA ILE A 70 1.96 -4.88 1.03
C ILE A 70 3.33 -4.36 0.59
N ALA A 71 3.44 -3.10 0.19
CA ALA A 71 4.69 -2.49 -0.26
C ALA A 71 5.76 -2.47 0.84
N HIS A 72 5.36 -2.40 2.12
CA HIS A 72 6.26 -2.52 3.27
C HIS A 72 6.46 -3.96 3.76
N GLY A 73 5.99 -4.96 3.02
CA GLY A 73 6.17 -6.39 3.33
C GLY A 73 5.49 -6.82 4.63
N CYS A 74 4.44 -6.12 5.06
CA CYS A 74 3.76 -6.38 6.32
C CYS A 74 2.64 -7.42 6.20
N LEU A 75 2.21 -7.74 4.97
CA LEU A 75 1.20 -8.76 4.69
C LEU A 75 1.83 -9.89 3.89
N GLY A 76 1.69 -11.11 4.39
CA GLY A 76 2.13 -12.33 3.71
C GLY A 76 1.13 -12.81 2.66
N PRO A 77 1.47 -13.87 1.90
CA PRO A 77 0.57 -14.47 0.92
C PRO A 77 -0.65 -15.15 1.58
N GLU A 78 -0.49 -15.60 2.82
CA GLU A 78 -1.56 -16.19 3.62
C GLU A 78 -2.18 -15.08 4.49
N GLY A 79 -3.45 -14.75 4.23
CA GLY A 79 -4.18 -13.71 4.93
C GLY A 79 -4.37 -14.06 6.41
N ASP A 80 -3.59 -13.45 7.29
CA ASP A 80 -3.69 -13.61 8.74
C ASP A 80 -4.36 -12.37 9.37
N PRO A 81 -5.57 -12.50 9.96
CA PRO A 81 -6.27 -11.39 10.60
C PRO A 81 -5.50 -10.82 11.81
N SER A 82 -4.79 -11.66 12.55
CA SER A 82 -3.97 -11.24 13.69
C SER A 82 -2.77 -10.42 13.21
N ALA A 83 -2.08 -10.88 12.16
CA ALA A 83 -0.95 -10.17 11.57
C ALA A 83 -1.39 -8.82 10.96
N LEU A 84 -2.51 -8.80 10.23
CA LEU A 84 -3.11 -7.58 9.69
C LEU A 84 -3.41 -6.56 10.80
N ARG A 85 -4.05 -7.01 11.89
CA ARG A 85 -4.35 -6.14 13.04
C ARG A 85 -3.09 -5.54 13.66
N LEU A 86 -2.06 -6.37 13.88
CA LEU A 86 -0.79 -5.92 14.46
C LEU A 86 -0.07 -4.94 13.55
N ALA A 87 -0.09 -5.19 12.24
CA ALA A 87 0.49 -4.27 11.26
C ALA A 87 -0.23 -2.91 11.28
N LEU A 88 -1.56 -2.89 11.27
CA LEU A 88 -2.33 -1.65 11.37
C LEU A 88 -2.02 -0.88 12.65
N CYS A 89 -1.95 -1.54 13.81
CA CYS A 89 -1.54 -0.90 15.06
C CYS A 89 -0.15 -0.27 14.95
N LYS A 90 0.82 -0.99 14.40
CA LYS A 90 2.20 -0.50 14.25
C LYS A 90 2.29 0.76 13.40
N TRP A 91 1.49 0.83 12.32
CA TRP A 91 1.58 1.88 11.31
C TRP A 91 0.66 3.08 11.57
N LEU A 92 -0.51 2.87 12.17
CA LEU A 92 -1.53 3.90 12.39
C LEU A 92 -1.59 4.38 13.85
N GLU A 93 -0.92 3.68 14.76
CA GLU A 93 -0.62 4.15 16.13
C GLU A 93 0.91 4.13 16.37
N PRO A 94 1.71 4.79 15.51
CA PRO A 94 3.16 4.66 15.55
C PRO A 94 3.73 5.37 16.78
N SER A 95 4.75 4.75 17.38
CA SER A 95 5.60 5.42 18.36
C SER A 95 6.47 6.50 17.70
N SER A 96 7.04 7.40 18.49
CA SER A 96 7.99 8.41 17.99
C SER A 96 9.20 7.77 17.30
N SER A 97 9.68 6.64 17.81
CA SER A 97 10.77 5.87 17.19
C SER A 97 10.36 5.31 15.83
N HIS A 98 9.15 4.74 15.73
CA HIS A 98 8.63 4.26 14.46
C HIS A 98 8.47 5.38 13.43
N THR A 99 7.94 6.53 13.88
CA THR A 99 7.79 7.73 13.04
C THR A 99 9.15 8.19 12.49
N ALA A 100 10.17 8.30 13.35
CA ALA A 100 11.53 8.66 12.93
C ALA A 100 12.12 7.65 11.93
N GLN A 101 11.87 6.35 12.11
CA GLN A 101 12.30 5.32 11.17
C GLN A 101 11.64 5.48 9.78
N GLN A 102 10.35 5.85 9.71
CA GLN A 102 9.69 6.06 8.43
C GLN A 102 10.20 7.32 7.71
N VAL A 103 10.43 8.41 8.46
CA VAL A 103 11.09 9.61 7.90
C VAL A 103 12.49 9.27 7.39
N LYS A 104 13.25 8.45 8.11
CA LYS A 104 14.58 7.99 7.65
C LYS A 104 14.50 7.19 6.36
N LYS A 105 13.47 6.36 6.17
CA LYS A 105 13.26 5.63 4.91
C LYS A 105 12.96 6.55 3.72
N LEU A 106 12.27 7.67 3.93
CA LEU A 106 12.10 8.68 2.87
C LEU A 106 13.43 9.31 2.45
N LEU A 107 14.43 9.32 3.33
CA LEU A 107 15.77 9.85 3.09
C LEU A 107 16.74 8.82 2.50
N ASP A 108 16.33 7.56 2.42
CA ASP A 108 17.17 6.45 2.00
C ASP A 108 17.08 6.24 0.48
N ALA A 109 18.00 6.88 -0.23
CA ALA A 109 18.08 6.80 -1.69
C ALA A 109 18.37 5.37 -2.18
N ASP A 110 19.10 4.58 -1.41
CA ASP A 110 19.41 3.19 -1.78
C ASP A 110 18.12 2.37 -1.73
N THR A 111 17.36 2.48 -0.64
CA THR A 111 16.06 1.80 -0.51
C THR A 111 15.06 2.26 -1.58
N LEU A 112 14.87 3.57 -1.75
CA LEU A 112 13.91 4.07 -2.74
C LEU A 112 14.35 3.77 -4.19
N GLY A 113 15.65 3.69 -4.43
CA GLY A 113 16.22 3.33 -5.73
C GLY A 113 15.98 1.86 -6.13
N LEU A 114 15.62 0.99 -5.18
CA LEU A 114 15.24 -0.40 -5.49
C LEU A 114 13.89 -0.51 -6.18
N PHE A 115 12.99 0.46 -5.97
CA PHE A 115 11.67 0.43 -6.59
C PHE A 115 11.77 0.87 -8.05
N ARG A 116 11.68 -0.10 -8.96
CA ARG A 116 11.70 0.12 -10.41
C ARG A 116 10.36 0.54 -10.99
N TYR A 117 9.27 0.31 -10.24
CA TYR A 117 7.90 0.37 -10.72
C TYR A 117 7.04 1.27 -9.82
N PRO A 118 6.29 2.24 -10.37
CA PRO A 118 5.41 3.13 -9.61
C PRO A 118 4.40 2.40 -8.73
N GLU A 119 3.92 1.24 -9.18
CA GLU A 119 2.94 0.38 -8.52
C GLU A 119 3.41 -0.10 -7.15
N THR A 120 4.72 -0.04 -6.90
CA THR A 120 5.34 -0.39 -5.61
C THR A 120 5.89 0.83 -4.88
N LEU A 121 6.54 1.75 -5.60
CA LEU A 121 7.09 2.98 -5.01
C LEU A 121 6.00 3.87 -4.41
N VAL A 122 4.94 4.15 -5.17
CA VAL A 122 3.91 5.11 -4.77
C VAL A 122 3.17 4.64 -3.52
N PRO A 123 2.68 3.39 -3.44
CA PRO A 123 2.10 2.89 -2.20
C PRO A 123 3.08 2.91 -1.04
N TYR A 124 4.36 2.60 -1.27
CA TYR A 124 5.39 2.62 -0.23
C TYR A 124 5.54 4.02 0.42
N VAL A 125 5.73 5.06 -0.41
CA VAL A 125 5.95 6.43 0.09
C VAL A 125 4.65 7.08 0.58
N GLN A 126 3.52 6.84 -0.09
CA GLN A 126 2.21 7.32 0.35
C GLN A 126 1.87 6.78 1.74
N PHE A 127 2.19 5.52 2.00
CA PHE A 127 1.93 4.92 3.30
C PHE A 127 2.83 5.47 4.41
N ILE A 128 4.06 5.88 4.08
CA ILE A 128 4.89 6.63 5.03
C ILE A 128 4.17 7.93 5.43
N LYS A 129 3.65 8.71 4.48
CA LYS A 129 2.86 9.91 4.81
C LYS A 129 1.67 9.58 5.70
N ILE A 130 0.89 8.55 5.36
CA ILE A 130 -0.27 8.12 6.18
C ILE A 130 0.14 7.79 7.63
N SER A 131 1.32 7.22 7.83
CA SER A 131 1.80 6.87 9.17
C SER A 131 2.36 8.06 9.96
N VAL A 132 3.10 8.95 9.28
CA VAL A 132 3.83 10.06 9.92
C VAL A 132 2.93 11.28 10.11
N ASP A 133 2.08 11.58 9.11
CA ASP A 133 1.26 12.77 9.07
C ASP A 133 -0.15 12.48 9.57
N TYR A 134 -0.59 13.25 10.58
CA TYR A 134 -1.93 13.11 11.13
C TYR A 134 -3.00 13.68 10.18
N ASN A 135 -2.64 14.60 9.28
CA ASN A 135 -3.56 15.15 8.29
C ASN A 135 -3.12 14.80 6.86
N VAL A 136 -3.48 13.59 6.45
CA VAL A 136 -3.11 13.04 5.14
C VAL A 136 -3.63 13.89 3.97
N ASP A 137 -4.77 14.57 4.14
CA ASP A 137 -5.41 15.39 3.11
C ASP A 137 -4.68 16.71 2.85
N ASN A 138 -3.86 17.15 3.81
CA ASN A 138 -3.06 18.34 3.65
C ASN A 138 -1.75 18.01 2.95
N ASP A 139 -1.30 18.94 2.14
CA ASP A 139 0.07 18.89 1.67
C ASP A 139 1.05 18.99 2.86
N SER A 140 2.16 18.27 2.77
CA SER A 140 3.21 18.28 3.79
C SER A 140 4.51 18.77 3.16
N PRO A 141 4.76 20.09 3.14
CA PRO A 141 5.93 20.66 2.47
C PRO A 141 7.24 20.03 2.95
N THR A 142 7.32 19.69 4.25
CA THR A 142 8.48 19.00 4.81
C THR A 142 8.67 17.61 4.23
N LEU A 143 7.64 16.75 4.24
CA LEU A 143 7.77 15.40 3.69
C LEU A 143 7.99 15.42 2.17
N THR A 144 7.35 16.35 1.47
CA THR A 144 7.55 16.59 0.04
C THR A 144 9.00 16.95 -0.24
N ALA A 145 9.57 17.95 0.45
CA ALA A 145 10.96 18.35 0.28
C ALA A 145 11.94 17.19 0.54
N LEU A 146 11.74 16.42 1.62
CA LEU A 146 12.57 15.27 1.94
C LEU A 146 12.52 14.21 0.83
N LEU A 147 11.32 13.92 0.31
CA LEU A 147 11.16 12.97 -0.79
C LEU A 147 11.85 13.46 -2.06
N LEU A 148 11.67 14.74 -2.44
CA LEU A 148 12.30 15.32 -3.63
C LEU A 148 13.83 15.27 -3.55
N ASP A 149 14.40 15.63 -2.39
CA ASP A 149 15.85 15.56 -2.17
C ASP A 149 16.40 14.14 -2.32
N THR A 150 15.63 13.13 -1.89
CA THR A 150 16.01 11.73 -2.08
C THR A 150 15.87 11.30 -3.54
N LEU A 151 14.76 11.63 -4.19
CA LEU A 151 14.52 11.28 -5.59
C LEU A 151 15.55 11.92 -6.53
N ARG A 152 16.04 13.14 -6.26
CA ARG A 152 17.16 13.78 -7.00
C ARG A 152 18.44 12.96 -7.01
N LYS A 153 18.69 12.21 -5.93
CA LYS A 153 19.88 11.36 -5.79
C LYS A 153 19.78 10.08 -6.61
N ILE A 154 18.57 9.67 -6.97
CA ILE A 154 18.31 8.44 -7.72
C ILE A 154 18.31 8.75 -9.22
N PRO A 155 19.24 8.19 -10.03
CA PRO A 155 19.38 8.54 -11.45
C PRO A 155 18.08 8.40 -12.26
N THR A 156 17.28 7.38 -11.97
CA THR A 156 15.99 7.12 -12.63
C THR A 156 14.96 8.23 -12.43
N TYR A 157 15.02 8.94 -11.30
CA TYR A 157 14.03 9.97 -10.94
C TYR A 157 14.58 11.40 -11.04
N ARG A 158 15.91 11.58 -11.07
CA ARG A 158 16.58 12.90 -11.06
C ARG A 158 15.99 13.89 -12.05
N HIS A 159 15.97 13.54 -13.34
CA HIS A 159 15.51 14.45 -14.39
C HIS A 159 14.05 14.85 -14.25
N ARG A 160 13.21 13.97 -13.67
CA ARG A 160 11.80 14.27 -13.42
C ARG A 160 11.67 15.32 -12.33
N VAL A 161 12.40 15.13 -11.24
CA VAL A 161 12.38 16.05 -10.10
C VAL A 161 12.96 17.43 -10.46
N GLU A 162 13.98 17.48 -11.31
CA GLU A 162 14.55 18.74 -11.82
C GLU A 162 13.55 19.54 -12.67
N ALA A 163 12.57 18.87 -13.28
CA ALA A 163 11.53 19.50 -14.10
C ALA A 163 10.29 19.93 -13.29
N TYR A 164 10.22 19.63 -11.99
CA TYR A 164 9.07 20.01 -11.18
C TYR A 164 9.02 21.52 -10.93
N PRO A 165 7.81 22.11 -10.86
CA PRO A 165 7.65 23.48 -10.42
C PRO A 165 8.07 23.61 -8.95
N GLU A 166 8.53 24.80 -8.56
CA GLU A 166 9.04 25.06 -7.20
C GLU A 166 7.99 24.85 -6.10
N ASP A 167 6.71 24.98 -6.45
CA ASP A 167 5.55 24.82 -5.57
C ASP A 167 4.88 23.45 -5.69
N ILE A 168 5.55 22.43 -6.27
CA ILE A 168 4.98 21.09 -6.36
C ILE A 168 4.69 20.53 -4.97
N GLY A 169 3.41 20.24 -4.73
CA GLY A 169 2.96 19.58 -3.50
C GLY A 169 3.10 18.07 -3.56
N TRP A 170 2.92 17.40 -2.42
CA TRP A 170 2.97 15.94 -2.26
C TRP A 170 2.10 15.24 -3.32
N TYR A 171 0.87 15.71 -3.50
CA TYR A 171 -0.06 15.16 -4.47
C TYR A 171 0.45 15.27 -5.91
N GLY A 172 1.07 16.39 -6.27
CA GLY A 172 1.67 16.57 -7.60
C GLY A 172 2.81 15.59 -7.83
N VAL A 173 3.67 15.39 -6.83
CA VAL A 173 4.75 14.39 -6.88
C VAL A 173 4.17 12.98 -7.03
N MET A 174 3.19 12.61 -6.22
CA MET A 174 2.56 11.28 -6.28
C MET A 174 1.89 11.05 -7.64
N GLN A 175 1.17 12.04 -8.16
CA GLN A 175 0.49 11.95 -9.44
C GLN A 175 1.49 11.78 -10.59
N ASP A 176 2.59 12.53 -10.61
CA ASP A 176 3.64 12.33 -11.62
C ASP A 176 4.23 10.92 -11.50
N LEU A 177 4.65 10.51 -10.30
CA LEU A 177 5.20 9.18 -10.07
C LEU A 177 4.26 8.07 -10.56
N SER A 178 2.95 8.20 -10.32
CA SER A 178 1.91 7.27 -10.80
C SER A 178 1.58 7.37 -12.29
N GLY A 179 1.65 8.56 -12.90
CA GLY A 179 1.02 8.86 -14.19
C GLY A 179 1.75 8.38 -15.44
N ASN A 180 3.07 8.16 -15.38
CA ASN A 180 3.89 8.06 -16.60
C ASN A 180 4.31 6.65 -17.04
N PHE A 181 3.64 5.58 -16.58
CA PHE A 181 3.82 4.24 -17.18
C PHE A 181 2.88 3.94 -18.37
N SER A 182 1.90 4.81 -18.67
CA SER A 182 1.02 4.67 -19.85
C SER A 182 1.59 5.23 -21.15
N GLU A 183 2.59 6.12 -21.12
CA GLU A 183 3.11 6.79 -22.34
C GLU A 183 4.40 6.16 -22.91
N ARG A 184 4.89 5.04 -22.36
CA ARG A 184 6.13 4.37 -22.83
C ARG A 184 5.97 2.90 -23.22
N ILE A 185 4.78 2.47 -23.63
CA ILE A 185 4.73 1.38 -24.61
C ILE A 185 4.93 2.06 -25.97
N PRO A 186 6.05 1.85 -26.69
CA PRO A 186 6.08 2.23 -28.08
C PRO A 186 4.96 1.43 -28.73
N GLN A 187 3.90 2.11 -29.18
CA GLN A 187 3.09 1.53 -30.23
C GLN A 187 4.07 1.30 -31.38
N ALA A 188 4.41 0.03 -31.61
CA ALA A 188 5.05 -0.38 -32.82
C ALA A 188 4.05 -0.10 -33.95
N SER A 189 4.07 1.14 -34.43
CA SER A 189 3.59 1.51 -35.75
C SER A 189 4.40 0.64 -36.71
N GLY A 190 3.80 -0.46 -37.16
CA GLY A 190 4.42 -1.30 -38.17
C GLY A 190 4.66 -0.54 -39.46
N PRO A 191 5.33 -1.18 -40.42
CA PRO A 191 4.88 -1.04 -41.80
C PRO A 191 4.35 -2.36 -42.35
N ARG A 192 3.27 -2.19 -43.11
CA ARG A 192 2.60 -3.12 -44.01
C ARG A 192 3.55 -3.85 -44.97
N GLU A 193 3.01 -4.99 -45.42
CA GLU A 193 3.18 -5.65 -46.72
C GLU A 193 4.44 -6.49 -46.98
N SER A 194 4.20 -7.80 -47.12
CA SER A 194 4.50 -8.49 -48.37
C SER A 194 3.52 -9.64 -48.58
N ASN A 195 2.55 -9.43 -49.47
CA ASN A 195 1.86 -10.50 -50.17
C ASN A 195 2.90 -11.36 -50.92
N LYS A 196 3.04 -12.64 -50.56
CA LYS A 196 3.39 -13.69 -51.53
C LYS A 196 2.57 -14.94 -51.28
N ARG A 197 1.48 -15.00 -52.06
CA ARG A 197 0.99 -16.18 -52.79
C ARG A 197 2.03 -17.31 -52.84
N ILE A 198 1.71 -18.45 -52.24
CA ILE A 198 2.20 -19.73 -52.72
C ILE A 198 0.97 -20.47 -53.25
N LYS A 199 0.91 -20.55 -54.58
CA LYS A 199 0.09 -21.47 -55.34
C LYS A 199 0.88 -22.79 -55.47
N SER A 200 0.14 -23.90 -55.33
CA SER A 200 0.22 -25.20 -56.04
C SER A 200 1.61 -25.82 -56.27
N GLU A 201 1.83 -27.06 -55.86
CA GLU A 201 1.76 -28.33 -56.64
C GLU A 201 2.86 -29.20 -55.96
N GLU A 202 2.80 -30.50 -55.71
CA GLU A 202 2.07 -31.69 -56.16
C GLU A 202 2.14 -32.73 -55.01
#